data_AF-A0A967IMI7-F1
#
_entry.id   AF-A0A967IMI7-F1
#
_cell.length_a   1.000
_cell.length_b   1.000
_cell.length_c   1.000
_cell.angle_alpha   90.00
_cell.angle_beta   90.00
_cell.angle_gamma   90.00
#
_symmetry.space_group_name_H-M   'P 1'
#
loop_
_entity.id
_entity.type
_entity.pdbx_description
1 polymer ?
#
loop_
_entity_poly.entity_id
_entity_poly.type
_entity_poly.pdbx_seq_one_letter_code
_entity_poly.pdbx_strand_id
1 'polypeptide(L)' 'ERCLRRAALWDEVKDRLDSLGSLLSGGQQQRLTIARALSQDPELLMLDEFSIAVDPVTTMRIEDVLKELREEVTI' A
#
# COMPACT_ATOMS: atom_id res chain seq x y z
N GLU A 1 -4.08 -9.28 7.87
CA GLU A 1 -3.17 -10.02 6.96
C GLU A 1 -3.50 -9.83 5.47
N ARG A 2 -4.67 -10.28 4.98
CA ARG A 2 -5.05 -10.21 3.54
C ARG A 2 -4.75 -8.86 2.88
N CYS A 3 -5.17 -7.74 3.46
CA CYS A 3 -4.95 -6.42 2.86
C CYS A 3 -3.47 -6.00 2.84
N LEU A 4 -2.68 -6.43 3.83
CA LEU A 4 -1.24 -6.19 3.85
C LEU A 4 -0.53 -7.01 2.77
N ARG A 5 -1.03 -8.20 2.43
CA ARG A 5 -0.53 -8.99 1.31
C ARG A 5 -0.89 -8.34 -0.02
N ARG A 6 -2.15 -7.90 -0.19
CA ARG A 6 -2.63 -7.18 -1.39
C ARG A 6 -1.87 -5.87 -1.63
N ALA A 7 -1.40 -5.21 -0.58
CA ALA A 7 -0.57 -4.01 -0.69
C ALA A 7 0.94 -4.29 -0.76
N ALA A 8 1.35 -5.56 -0.99
CA ALA A 8 2.75 -6.02 -0.97
C ALA A 8 3.57 -5.53 0.25
N LEU A 9 2.95 -5.46 1.43
CA LEU A 9 3.57 -4.97 2.66
C LEU A 9 3.84 -6.07 3.69
N TRP A 10 3.08 -7.18 3.62
CA TRP A 10 3.08 -8.23 4.65
C TRP A 10 4.48 -8.72 5.04
N ASP A 11 5.31 -9.09 4.07
CA ASP A 11 6.64 -9.66 4.35
C ASP A 11 7.61 -8.67 5.01
N GLU A 12 7.35 -7.37 4.93
CA GLU A 12 8.17 -6.31 5.54
C GLU A 12 7.72 -5.93 6.96
N VAL A 13 6.52 -6.32 7.38
CA VAL A 13 5.91 -5.86 8.65
C VAL A 13 5.39 -6.98 9.55
N LYS A 14 5.30 -8.22 9.06
CA LYS A 14 4.71 -9.37 9.81
C LYS A 14 5.33 -9.62 11.19
N ASP A 15 6.62 -9.35 11.35
CA ASP A 15 7.36 -9.59 12.60
C ASP A 15 7.29 -8.39 13.57
N ARG A 16 6.64 -7.29 13.17
CA ARG A 16 6.59 -6.03 13.92
C ARG A 16 5.21 -5.37 13.89
N LEU A 17 4.15 -6.16 13.90
CA LEU A 17 2.76 -5.69 13.80
C LEU A 17 2.35 -4.73 14.94
N ASP A 18 2.93 -4.90 16.13
CA ASP A 18 2.66 -4.06 17.31
C ASP A 18 3.51 -2.77 17.35
N SER A 19 4.39 -2.57 16.36
CA SER A 19 5.21 -1.37 16.28
C SER A 19 4.40 -0.17 15.75
N LEU A 20 4.81 1.04 16.15
CA LEU A 20 4.17 2.27 15.69
C LEU A 20 4.32 2.43 14.17
N GLY A 21 3.22 2.72 13.48
CA GLY A 21 3.23 2.95 12.02
C GLY A 21 4.11 4.12 11.58
N SER A 22 4.42 5.07 12.47
CA SER A 22 5.36 6.17 12.22
C SER A 22 6.81 5.72 12.03
N LEU A 23 7.15 4.49 12.43
CA LEU A 23 8.48 3.90 12.25
C LEU A 23 8.67 3.25 10.86
N LEU A 24 7.60 3.18 10.06
CA LEU A 24 7.66 2.69 8.69
C LEU A 24 8.31 3.72 7.78
N SER A 25 9.01 3.27 6.73
CA SER A 25 9.49 4.17 5.67
C SER A 25 8.31 4.83 4.94
N GLY A 26 8.53 5.96 4.25
CA GLY A 26 7.47 6.65 3.51
C GLY A 26 6.69 5.71 2.56
N GLY A 27 7.39 4.87 1.80
CA GLY A 27 6.77 3.86 0.94
C GLY A 27 6.02 2.74 1.66
N GLN A 28 6.49 2.35 2.85
CA GLN A 28 5.75 1.40 3.70
C GLN A 28 4.48 2.05 4.28
N GLN A 29 4.54 3.34 4.66
CA GLN A 29 3.38 4.09 5.12
C GLN A 29 2.33 4.24 4.01
N GLN A 30 2.73 4.55 2.78
CA GLN A 30 1.81 4.61 1.64
C GLN A 30 1.16 3.26 1.36
N ARG A 31 1.93 2.16 1.33
CA ARG A 31 1.36 0.81 1.18
C ARG A 31 0.45 0.43 2.34
N LEU A 32 0.73 0.88 3.56
CA LEU A 32 -0.17 0.70 4.69
C LEU A 32 -1.48 1.48 4.49
N THR A 33 -1.44 2.69 3.93
CA THR A 33 -2.63 3.46 3.55
C THR A 33 -3.45 2.71 2.49
N ILE A 34 -2.81 2.14 1.47
CA ILE A 34 -3.49 1.29 0.47
C ILE A 34 -4.12 0.07 1.15
N ALA A 35 -3.39 -0.64 2.01
CA ALA A 35 -3.93 -1.79 2.76
C ALA A 35 -5.14 -1.41 3.62
N ARG A 36 -5.13 -0.21 4.22
CA ARG A 36 -6.28 0.32 4.98
C ARG A 36 -7.47 0.60 4.07
N ALA A 37 -7.27 1.21 2.91
CA ALA A 37 -8.34 1.45 1.95
C ALA A 37 -8.98 0.13 1.46
N LEU A 38 -8.14 -0.87 1.16
CA LEU A 38 -8.58 -2.21 0.73
C LEU A 38 -9.28 -3.02 1.83
N SER A 39 -9.18 -2.62 3.11
CA SER A 39 -9.79 -3.34 4.22
C SER A 39 -11.32 -3.34 4.22
N GLN A 40 -11.92 -2.43 3.46
CA GLN A 40 -13.37 -2.32 3.30
C GLN A 40 -13.86 -2.94 1.98
N ASP A 41 -12.99 -3.68 1.26
CA ASP A 41 -13.28 -4.27 -0.05
C ASP A 41 -13.99 -3.27 -1.00
N PRO A 42 -13.37 -2.11 -1.30
CA PRO A 42 -14.00 -1.06 -2.09
C PRO A 42 -14.15 -1.48 -3.57
N GLU A 43 -15.18 -0.96 -4.23
CA GLU A 43 -15.36 -1.09 -5.69
C GLU A 43 -14.50 -0.11 -6.50
N LEU A 44 -14.14 1.02 -5.88
CA LEU A 44 -13.31 2.10 -6.45
C LEU A 44 -12.24 2.54 -5.45
N LEU A 45 -10.99 2.57 -5.89
CA LEU A 45 -9.83 3.04 -5.14
C LEU A 45 -9.28 4.32 -5.79
N MET A 46 -9.66 5.48 -5.25
CA MET A 46 -9.16 6.77 -5.72
C MET A 46 -7.79 7.09 -5.12
N LEU A 47 -6.83 7.43 -5.98
CA LEU A 47 -5.47 7.80 -5.59
C LEU A 47 -5.28 9.31 -5.71
N ASP A 48 -5.26 10.01 -4.58
CA ASP A 48 -4.97 11.44 -4.55
C ASP A 48 -3.47 11.67 -4.24
N GLU A 49 -2.81 12.52 -5.02
CA GLU A 49 -1.41 12.92 -4.86
C GLU A 49 -0.38 11.76 -4.65
N PHE A 50 -0.61 10.57 -5.21
CA PHE A 50 0.13 9.35 -4.83
C PHE A 50 1.65 9.37 -5.11
N SER A 51 2.10 10.18 -6.08
CA SER A 51 3.50 10.26 -6.52
C SER A 51 4.26 11.44 -5.91
N ILE A 52 3.60 12.30 -5.12
CA ILE A 52 4.22 13.50 -4.59
C ILE A 52 5.18 13.14 -3.44
N ALA A 53 6.38 13.72 -3.47
CA ALA A 53 7.40 13.59 -2.42
C ALA A 53 7.94 12.17 -2.17
N VAL A 54 7.86 11.28 -3.15
CA VAL A 54 8.37 9.91 -3.09
C VAL A 54 9.53 9.74 -4.08
N ASP A 55 10.56 8.99 -3.68
CA ASP A 55 11.67 8.67 -4.58
C ASP A 55 11.22 7.74 -5.72
N PRO A 56 11.86 7.78 -6.91
CA PRO A 56 11.45 6.99 -8.06
C PRO A 56 11.36 5.48 -7.79
N VAL A 57 12.22 4.94 -6.92
CA VAL A 57 12.24 3.49 -6.62
C VAL A 57 11.01 3.09 -5.84
N THR A 58 10.63 3.90 -4.86
CA THR A 58 9.41 3.66 -4.08
C THR A 58 8.16 3.82 -4.94
N THR A 59 8.10 4.82 -5.82
CA THR A 59 6.97 5.01 -6.75
C THR A 59 6.77 3.78 -7.64
N MET A 60 7.83 3.24 -8.24
CA MET A 60 7.73 2.03 -9.07
C MET A 60 7.16 0.83 -8.30
N ARG A 61 7.57 0.63 -7.04
CA ARG A 61 7.05 -0.46 -6.21
C ARG A 61 5.54 -0.33 -5.96
N ILE A 62 5.07 0.90 -5.76
CA ILE A 62 3.64 1.17 -5.57
C ILE A 62 2.89 0.97 -6.89
N GLU A 63 3.44 1.42 -8.02
CA GLU A 63 2.84 1.16 -9.34
C GLU A 63 2.67 -0.32 -9.64
N ASP A 64 3.63 -1.17 -9.24
CA ASP A 64 3.49 -2.62 -9.40
C ASP A 64 2.35 -3.20 -8.55
N VAL A 65 2.18 -2.70 -7.31
CA VAL A 65 1.01 -3.04 -6.48
C VAL A 65 -0.29 -2.59 -7.14
N LEU A 66 -0.34 -1.37 -7.69
CA LEU A 66 -1.53 -0.86 -8.36
C LEU A 66 -1.88 -1.65 -9.63
N LYS A 67 -0.87 -2.11 -10.38
CA LYS A 67 -1.07 -2.99 -11.55
C LYS A 67 -1.71 -4.32 -11.17
N GLU A 68 -1.35 -4.89 -10.01
CA GLU A 68 -2.00 -6.10 -9.51
C GLU A 68 -3.42 -5.82 -9.04
N LEU A 69 -3.63 -4.70 -8.33
CA LEU A 69 -4.93 -4.33 -7.78
C LEU A 69 -5.98 -3.98 -8.85
N ARG A 70 -5.58 -3.47 -10.01
CA ARG A 70 -6.52 -3.10 -11.09
C ARG A 70 -7.35 -4.28 -11.62
N GLU A 71 -6.88 -5.50 -11.40
CA GLU A 71 -7.59 -6.73 -11.79
C GLU A 71 -8.72 -7.06 -10.80
N GLU A 72 -8.69 -6.48 -9.59
CA GLU A 72 -9.65 -6.71 -8.50
C GLU A 72 -10.56 -5.51 -8.20
N VAL A 73 -10.07 -4.27 -8.39
CA VAL A 73 -10.75 -3.03 -8.02
C VAL A 73 -10.57 -1.98 -9.11
N THR A 74 -11.56 -1.12 -9.30
CA THR A 74 -11.42 0.04 -10.19
C THR A 74 -10.49 1.05 -9.54
N ILE A 75 -9.48 1.54 -10.27
CA ILE A 75 -8.50 2.53 -9.77
C ILE A 75 -8.63 3.81 -10.59
#